data_AF-A0A5E4KX75-F1
#
_entry.id   AF-A0A5E4KX75-F1
#
_cell.length_a   1.000
_cell.length_b   1.000
_cell.length_c   1.000
_cell.angle_alpha   90.00
_cell.angle_beta   90.00
_cell.angle_gamma   90.00
#
_symmetry.space_group_name_H-M   'P 1'
#
loop_
_entity.id
_entity.type
_entity.pdbx_description
1 polymer ?
#
loop_
_entity_poly.entity_id
_entity_poly.type
_entity_poly.pdbx_seq_one_letter_code
_entity_poly.pdbx_strand_id
1 'polypeptide(L)'
;MVELDKQKFAVSIGKYLLRFFVLTLIFVYGFAQITEYSNLKPIVSDLTTKMLSESQAMGGANPQLLEGITQQCQNTDKIVIPMGSESITINCKEVQAKGVSALPQYLSDAISNVVLKDYYKDYGCSPVGCLTSLAVSRDPAKLPFIISAQMNQFLKTLIPYLVIGLVVSLFILIYFIRETFSIFKEVGMTLLSAGVPFVLLFLLKYREQLLVSTGILSGKEDFMGSANQFLSGPVNNVTDLYLYMYGIVFIIGAVLAITGYVVLRKRAKEAGNAGVN
;
A
#
# COMPACT_ATOMS: atom_id res chain seq x y z
N MET A 1 24.94 28.87 -25.63
CA MET A 1 25.31 27.74 -24.74
C MET A 1 24.60 27.83 -23.39
N VAL A 2 24.64 28.98 -22.70
CA VAL A 2 24.02 29.17 -21.36
C VAL A 2 22.49 28.96 -21.32
N GLU A 3 21.74 29.36 -22.35
CA GLU A 3 20.27 29.15 -22.39
C GLU A 3 19.87 27.69 -22.61
N LEU A 4 20.66 26.92 -23.38
CA LEU A 4 20.39 25.51 -23.66
C LEU A 4 20.57 24.66 -22.40
N ASP A 5 21.54 25.00 -21.56
CA ASP A 5 21.76 24.32 -20.27
C ASP A 5 20.65 24.64 -19.25
N LYS A 6 20.19 25.90 -19.19
CA LYS A 6 19.06 26.28 -18.33
C LYS A 6 17.77 25.52 -18.70
N GLN A 7 17.50 25.35 -20.00
CA GLN A 7 16.33 24.60 -20.46
C GLN A 7 16.42 23.11 -20.11
N LYS A 8 17.57 22.47 -20.35
CA LYS A 8 17.78 21.05 -19.99
C LYS A 8 17.66 20.83 -18.48
N PHE A 9 18.19 21.76 -17.69
CA PHE A 9 18.09 21.72 -16.23
C PHE A 9 16.64 21.83 -15.74
N ALA A 10 15.87 22.79 -16.28
CA ALA A 10 14.45 22.95 -15.93
C ALA A 10 13.60 21.73 -16.31
N VAL A 11 13.85 21.14 -17.48
CA VAL A 11 13.19 19.88 -17.90
C VAL A 11 13.55 18.74 -16.95
N SER A 12 14.82 18.63 -16.54
CA SER A 12 15.25 17.63 -15.57
C SER A 12 14.52 17.77 -14.24
N ILE A 13 14.47 18.99 -13.68
CA ILE A 13 13.72 19.30 -12.45
C ILE A 13 12.25 18.92 -12.59
N GLY A 14 11.60 19.32 -13.71
CA GLY A 14 10.20 18.99 -13.96
C GLY A 14 9.93 17.48 -13.93
N LYS A 15 10.83 16.66 -14.48
CA LYS A 15 10.74 15.20 -14.44
C LYS A 15 10.87 14.65 -13.03
N TYR A 16 11.86 15.14 -12.27
CA TYR A 16 12.06 14.71 -10.88
C TYR A 16 10.85 15.07 -10.02
N LEU A 17 10.33 16.29 -10.13
CA LEU A 17 9.14 16.73 -9.41
C LEU A 17 7.91 15.92 -9.81
N LEU A 18 7.67 15.71 -11.12
CA LEU A 18 6.55 14.90 -11.59
C LEU A 18 6.62 13.48 -11.01
N ARG A 19 7.79 12.84 -11.06
CA ARG A 19 7.99 11.51 -10.50
C ARG A 19 7.76 11.48 -9.00
N PHE A 20 8.29 12.46 -8.28
CA PHE A 20 8.12 12.59 -6.83
C PHE A 20 6.63 12.72 -6.48
N PHE A 21 5.92 13.68 -7.07
CA PHE A 21 4.51 13.90 -6.76
C PHE A 21 3.63 12.70 -7.13
N VAL A 22 3.89 12.02 -8.25
CA VAL A 22 3.14 10.80 -8.62
C VAL A 22 3.36 9.68 -7.62
N LEU A 23 4.62 9.39 -7.27
CA LEU A 23 4.95 8.33 -6.30
C LEU A 23 4.38 8.64 -4.91
N THR A 24 4.57 9.87 -4.44
CA THR A 24 4.05 10.31 -3.14
C THR A 24 2.53 10.33 -3.13
N LEU A 25 1.86 10.72 -4.23
CA LEU A 25 0.40 10.70 -4.32
C LEU A 25 -0.16 9.28 -4.24
N ILE A 26 0.42 8.32 -4.98
CA ILE A 26 0.01 6.91 -4.90
C ILE A 26 0.20 6.39 -3.48
N PHE A 27 1.35 6.68 -2.86
CA PHE A 27 1.64 6.26 -1.50
C PHE A 27 0.65 6.87 -0.49
N VAL A 28 0.46 8.19 -0.51
CA VAL A 28 -0.42 8.90 0.43
C VAL A 28 -1.88 8.49 0.24
N TYR A 29 -2.33 8.35 -1.00
CA TYR A 29 -3.69 7.90 -1.30
C TYR A 29 -3.92 6.46 -0.83
N GLY A 30 -3.00 5.54 -1.17
CA GLY A 30 -3.08 4.15 -0.72
C GLY A 30 -3.07 4.06 0.79
N PHE A 31 -2.18 4.79 1.45
CA PHE A 31 -2.07 4.81 2.91
C PHE A 31 -3.31 5.42 3.58
N ALA A 32 -3.90 6.47 2.99
CA ALA A 32 -5.17 7.04 3.46
C ALA A 32 -6.34 6.05 3.33
N GLN A 33 -6.37 5.22 2.28
CA GLN A 33 -7.41 4.20 2.14
C GLN A 33 -7.24 3.09 3.19
N ILE A 34 -6.01 2.63 3.41
CA ILE A 34 -5.72 1.55 4.37
C ILE A 34 -6.00 1.96 5.81
N THR A 35 -5.67 3.20 6.16
CA THR A 35 -5.84 3.74 7.52
C THR A 35 -7.27 4.21 7.80
N GLU A 36 -8.19 4.09 6.85
CA GLU A 36 -9.60 4.42 7.09
C GLU A 36 -10.26 3.31 7.91
N TYR A 37 -11.02 3.67 8.95
CA TYR A 37 -11.58 2.70 9.89
C TYR A 37 -12.35 1.55 9.22
N SER A 38 -13.14 1.86 8.18
CA SER A 38 -13.90 0.86 7.41
C SER A 38 -13.04 -0.18 6.71
N ASN A 39 -11.81 0.19 6.32
CA ASN A 39 -10.85 -0.70 5.66
C ASN A 39 -9.88 -1.33 6.67
N LEU A 40 -9.48 -0.58 7.70
CA LEU A 40 -8.55 -1.01 8.73
C LEU A 40 -9.15 -2.09 9.64
N LYS A 41 -10.41 -1.95 10.04
CA LYS A 41 -11.09 -2.93 10.90
C LYS A 41 -11.11 -4.34 10.30
N PRO A 42 -11.56 -4.57 9.05
CA PRO A 42 -11.51 -5.90 8.46
C PRO A 42 -10.07 -6.39 8.24
N ILE A 43 -9.10 -5.49 8.01
CA ILE A 43 -7.69 -5.88 7.93
C ILE A 43 -7.20 -6.46 9.27
N VAL A 44 -7.45 -5.76 10.38
CA VAL A 44 -7.04 -6.21 11.72
C VAL A 44 -7.80 -7.47 12.13
N SER A 45 -9.09 -7.56 11.81
CA SER A 45 -9.92 -8.72 12.14
C SER A 45 -9.52 -9.97 11.34
N ASP A 46 -9.22 -9.87 10.05
CA ASP A 46 -8.76 -11.05 9.32
C ASP A 46 -7.35 -11.49 9.75
N LEU A 47 -6.43 -10.53 9.97
CA LEU A 47 -5.07 -10.83 10.45
C LEU A 47 -5.12 -11.57 11.80
N THR A 48 -5.94 -11.07 12.72
CA THR A 48 -6.10 -11.68 14.04
C THR A 48 -6.79 -13.04 13.95
N THR A 49 -7.77 -13.21 13.06
CA THR A 49 -8.41 -14.51 12.82
C THR A 49 -7.42 -15.52 12.27
N LYS A 50 -6.57 -15.14 11.32
CA LYS A 50 -5.50 -16.01 10.78
C LYS A 50 -4.51 -16.39 11.87
N MET A 51 -4.04 -15.43 12.65
CA MET A 51 -3.19 -15.74 13.80
C MET A 51 -3.89 -16.67 14.78
N LEU A 52 -5.19 -16.54 15.03
CA LEU A 52 -5.90 -17.44 15.94
C LEU A 52 -6.19 -18.84 15.37
N SER A 53 -6.20 -18.99 14.05
CA SER A 53 -6.66 -20.20 13.36
C SER A 53 -5.50 -21.07 12.83
N GLU A 54 -4.30 -20.51 12.65
CA GLU A 54 -3.13 -21.25 12.15
C GLU A 54 -2.32 -21.90 13.30
N SER A 55 -1.72 -23.06 13.02
CA SER A 55 -0.99 -23.86 14.01
C SER A 55 0.32 -23.19 14.46
N GLN A 56 0.82 -23.59 15.63
CA GLN A 56 2.03 -23.06 16.29
C GLN A 56 3.30 -23.05 15.41
N ALA A 57 3.38 -23.90 14.39
CA ALA A 57 4.50 -23.92 13.43
C ALA A 57 4.55 -22.66 12.54
N MET A 58 3.47 -21.89 12.46
CA MET A 58 3.31 -20.73 11.57
C MET A 58 3.05 -19.40 12.30
N GLY A 59 3.24 -19.36 13.62
CA GLY A 59 3.10 -18.12 14.41
C GLY A 59 1.66 -17.82 14.85
N GLY A 60 0.73 -18.76 14.69
CA GLY A 60 -0.61 -18.64 15.24
C GLY A 60 -0.74 -19.06 16.70
N ALA A 61 -1.84 -18.65 17.34
CA ALA A 61 -2.24 -19.09 18.66
C ALA A 61 -2.51 -20.59 18.61
N ASN A 62 -1.81 -21.32 19.48
CA ASN A 62 -1.91 -22.76 19.65
C ASN A 62 -3.40 -23.20 19.65
N PRO A 63 -3.82 -24.24 18.89
CA PRO A 63 -5.19 -24.79 18.98
C PRO A 63 -5.62 -25.11 20.42
N GLN A 64 -4.65 -25.37 21.30
CA GLN A 64 -4.85 -25.51 22.75
C GLN A 64 -5.42 -24.25 23.44
N LEU A 65 -5.17 -23.05 22.90
CA LEU A 65 -5.73 -21.79 23.41
C LEU A 65 -7.24 -21.73 23.15
N LEU A 66 -7.67 -22.11 21.94
CA LEU A 66 -9.09 -22.15 21.58
C LEU A 66 -9.83 -23.26 22.33
N GLU A 67 -9.22 -24.44 22.45
CA GLU A 67 -9.75 -25.54 23.26
C GLU A 67 -9.80 -25.16 24.75
N GLY A 68 -8.77 -24.49 25.27
CA GLY A 68 -8.72 -23.99 26.64
C GLY A 68 -9.79 -22.96 26.95
N ILE A 69 -10.04 -22.01 26.03
CA ILE A 69 -11.14 -21.04 26.15
C ILE A 69 -12.49 -21.75 26.11
N THR A 70 -12.66 -22.74 25.23
CA THR A 70 -13.89 -23.53 25.12
C THR A 70 -14.16 -24.30 26.41
N GLN A 71 -13.14 -24.93 27.00
CA GLN A 71 -13.25 -25.66 28.27
C GLN A 71 -13.52 -24.74 29.45
N GLN A 72 -12.86 -23.58 29.54
CA GLN A 72 -13.19 -22.59 30.58
C GLN A 72 -14.62 -22.09 30.44
N CYS A 73 -15.08 -21.86 29.21
CA CYS A 73 -16.45 -21.41 28.96
C CYS A 73 -17.53 -22.43 29.30
N GLN A 74 -17.20 -23.69 29.62
CA GLN A 74 -18.17 -24.64 30.17
C GLN A 74 -18.49 -24.38 31.64
N ASN A 75 -17.55 -23.77 32.38
CA ASN A 75 -17.62 -23.62 33.83
C ASN A 75 -17.83 -22.18 34.31
N THR A 76 -17.76 -21.21 33.39
CA THR A 76 -17.93 -19.78 33.69
C THR A 76 -18.80 -19.09 32.66
N ASP A 77 -19.60 -18.11 33.10
CA ASP A 77 -20.41 -17.27 32.22
C ASP A 77 -19.56 -16.27 31.41
N LYS A 78 -18.38 -15.89 31.93
CA LYS A 78 -17.47 -14.91 31.32
C LYS A 78 -16.02 -15.31 31.54
N ILE A 79 -15.19 -15.11 30.52
CA ILE A 79 -13.72 -15.19 30.63
C ILE A 79 -13.17 -13.78 30.42
N VAL A 80 -12.27 -13.35 31.30
CA VAL A 80 -11.60 -12.05 31.17
C VAL A 80 -10.14 -12.32 30.81
N ILE A 81 -9.76 -12.01 29.57
CA ILE A 81 -8.39 -12.13 29.10
C ILE A 81 -7.70 -10.77 29.26
N PRO A 82 -6.72 -10.63 30.15
CA PRO A 82 -5.95 -9.40 30.25
C PRO A 82 -5.06 -9.24 29.01
N MET A 83 -5.18 -8.10 28.33
CA MET A 83 -4.33 -7.64 27.24
C MET A 83 -3.68 -6.31 27.64
N GLY A 84 -2.55 -6.42 28.36
CA GLY A 84 -1.87 -5.25 28.91
C GLY A 84 -2.72 -4.52 29.96
N SER A 85 -3.05 -3.26 29.71
CA SER A 85 -3.92 -2.44 30.58
C SER A 85 -5.42 -2.63 30.32
N GLU A 86 -5.78 -3.36 29.26
CA GLU A 86 -7.17 -3.63 28.91
C GLU A 86 -7.51 -5.10 29.14
N SER A 87 -8.80 -5.40 29.20
CA SER A 87 -9.27 -6.76 29.38
C SER A 87 -10.36 -7.07 28.35
N ILE A 88 -10.15 -8.13 27.59
CA ILE A 88 -11.18 -8.66 26.70
C ILE A 88 -12.09 -9.54 27.54
N THR A 89 -13.38 -9.19 27.58
CA THR A 89 -14.38 -10.03 28.23
C THR A 89 -15.08 -10.87 27.16
N ILE A 90 -14.86 -12.17 27.21
CA ILE A 90 -15.52 -13.16 26.35
C ILE A 90 -16.80 -13.60 27.06
N ASN A 91 -17.94 -13.48 26.38
CA ASN A 91 -19.21 -13.99 26.87
C ASN A 91 -19.38 -15.45 26.48
N CYS A 92 -19.31 -16.35 27.46
CA CYS A 92 -19.32 -17.78 27.20
C CYS A 92 -20.68 -18.29 26.68
N LYS A 93 -21.76 -17.55 26.90
CA LYS A 93 -23.07 -17.86 26.30
C LYS A 93 -23.07 -17.69 24.79
N GLU A 94 -22.35 -16.71 24.26
CA GLU A 94 -22.23 -16.50 22.81
C GLU A 94 -21.31 -17.53 22.16
N VAL A 95 -20.26 -17.95 22.87
CA VAL A 95 -19.35 -19.02 22.43
C VAL A 95 -20.06 -20.37 22.37
N GLN A 96 -20.85 -20.71 23.39
CA GLN A 96 -21.64 -21.93 23.42
C GLN A 96 -22.73 -21.95 22.33
N ALA A 97 -23.35 -20.79 22.03
CA ALA A 97 -24.39 -20.69 21.01
C ALA A 97 -23.85 -20.77 19.57
N LYS A 98 -22.65 -20.26 19.31
CA LYS A 98 -22.07 -20.21 17.94
C LYS A 98 -21.12 -21.36 17.62
N GLY A 99 -20.70 -22.14 18.62
CA GLY A 99 -19.82 -23.30 18.44
C GLY A 99 -18.34 -22.94 18.22
N VAL A 100 -17.47 -23.93 18.37
CA VAL A 100 -15.99 -23.78 18.35
C VAL A 100 -15.47 -23.19 17.03
N SER A 101 -16.18 -23.44 15.92
CA SER A 101 -15.82 -22.94 14.59
C SER A 101 -15.99 -21.43 14.42
N ALA A 102 -16.84 -20.78 15.20
CA ALA A 102 -17.05 -19.33 15.16
C ALA A 102 -16.20 -18.55 16.17
N LEU A 103 -15.51 -19.26 17.07
CA LEU A 103 -14.70 -18.68 18.14
C LEU A 103 -13.52 -17.83 17.65
N PRO A 104 -12.75 -18.22 16.60
CA PRO A 104 -11.65 -17.39 16.09
C PRO A 104 -12.13 -16.01 15.62
N GLN A 105 -13.25 -15.98 14.90
CA GLN A 105 -13.79 -14.76 14.34
C GLN A 105 -14.40 -13.85 15.41
N TYR A 106 -15.06 -14.42 16.42
CA TYR A 106 -15.55 -13.67 17.57
C TYR A 106 -14.42 -13.05 18.41
N LEU A 107 -13.38 -13.83 18.73
CA LEU A 107 -12.21 -13.31 19.44
C LEU A 107 -11.53 -12.22 18.61
N SER A 108 -11.41 -12.44 17.31
CA SER A 108 -10.79 -11.50 16.41
C SER A 108 -11.51 -10.15 16.37
N ASP A 109 -12.85 -10.15 16.29
CA ASP A 109 -13.63 -8.91 16.32
C ASP A 109 -13.48 -8.19 17.67
N ALA A 110 -13.43 -8.94 18.77
CA ALA A 110 -13.19 -8.38 20.10
C ALA A 110 -11.78 -7.75 20.22
N ILE A 111 -10.74 -8.44 19.75
CA ILE A 111 -9.36 -7.94 19.72
C ILE A 111 -9.26 -6.72 18.82
N SER A 112 -9.88 -6.75 17.64
CA SER A 112 -9.88 -5.63 16.69
C SER A 112 -10.52 -4.38 17.29
N ASN A 113 -11.60 -4.52 18.05
CA ASN A 113 -12.22 -3.39 18.74
C ASN A 113 -11.33 -2.81 19.86
N VAL A 114 -10.53 -3.65 20.54
CA VAL A 114 -9.55 -3.18 21.54
C VAL A 114 -8.36 -2.49 20.86
N VAL A 115 -7.80 -3.10 19.82
CA VAL A 115 -6.66 -2.54 19.06
C VAL A 115 -7.05 -1.21 18.39
N LEU A 116 -8.28 -1.10 17.89
CA LEU A 116 -8.79 0.11 17.24
C LEU A 116 -9.50 1.06 18.20
N LYS A 117 -9.51 0.79 19.51
CA LYS A 117 -10.09 1.69 20.51
C LYS A 117 -9.40 3.05 20.48
N ASP A 118 -8.09 3.05 20.30
CA ASP A 118 -7.27 4.25 20.20
C ASP A 118 -7.34 4.94 18.82
N TYR A 119 -8.09 4.39 17.86
CA TYR A 119 -8.20 4.96 16.52
C TYR A 119 -8.66 6.42 16.53
N TYR A 120 -9.62 6.75 17.40
CA TYR A 120 -10.18 8.10 17.57
C TYR A 120 -9.55 8.88 18.72
N LYS A 121 -8.47 8.38 19.31
CA LYS A 121 -7.78 9.07 20.42
C LYS A 121 -7.15 10.37 19.93
N ASP A 122 -7.30 11.42 20.73
CA ASP A 122 -6.55 12.65 20.53
C ASP A 122 -5.14 12.51 21.12
N TYR A 123 -4.12 12.68 20.28
CA TYR A 123 -2.72 12.55 20.67
C TYR A 123 -2.12 13.86 21.18
N GLY A 124 -2.88 14.97 21.16
CA GLY A 124 -2.44 16.27 21.68
C GLY A 124 -1.22 16.87 20.97
N CYS A 125 -0.84 16.34 19.81
CA CYS A 125 0.23 16.84 18.96
C CYS A 125 -0.29 17.13 17.55
N SER A 126 0.38 18.05 16.85
CA SER A 126 0.15 18.22 15.41
C SER A 126 0.63 16.97 14.66
N PRO A 127 0.03 16.59 13.51
CA PRO A 127 0.41 15.36 12.81
C PRO A 127 1.91 15.27 12.48
N VAL A 128 2.50 16.38 12.07
CA VAL A 128 3.95 16.48 11.81
C VAL A 128 4.73 16.33 13.11
N GLY A 129 4.32 16.97 14.21
CA GLY A 129 4.97 16.82 15.51
C GLY A 129 4.93 15.38 16.04
N CYS A 130 3.79 14.69 15.87
CA CYS A 130 3.67 13.28 16.24
C CYS A 130 4.63 12.41 15.40
N LEU A 131 4.66 12.61 14.07
CA LEU A 131 5.60 11.92 13.16
C LEU A 131 7.07 12.19 13.49
N THR A 132 7.43 13.44 13.78
CA THR A 132 8.80 13.80 14.16
C THR A 132 9.19 13.14 15.48
N SER A 133 8.28 13.10 16.47
CA SER A 133 8.55 12.42 17.74
C SER A 133 8.73 10.89 17.58
N LEU A 134 8.00 10.28 16.65
CA LEU A 134 8.21 8.87 16.26
C LEU A 134 9.55 8.65 15.56
N ALA A 135 9.91 9.51 14.61
CA ALA A 135 11.12 9.37 13.83
C ALA A 135 12.40 9.66 14.63
N VAL A 136 12.37 10.70 15.48
CA VAL A 136 13.54 11.21 16.22
C VAL A 136 13.61 10.61 17.62
N SER A 137 12.51 10.63 18.37
CA SER A 137 12.48 10.19 19.77
C SER A 137 12.12 8.70 19.92
N ARG A 138 11.70 8.03 18.84
CA ARG A 138 11.29 6.61 18.81
C ARG A 138 10.32 6.24 19.93
N ASP A 139 9.42 7.16 20.27
CA ASP A 139 8.45 6.96 21.35
C ASP A 139 7.41 5.89 20.93
N PRO A 140 7.44 4.69 21.53
CA PRO A 140 6.53 3.61 21.14
C PRO A 140 5.08 3.91 21.53
N ALA A 141 4.84 4.80 22.51
CA ALA A 141 3.49 5.16 22.94
C ALA A 141 2.71 5.92 21.85
N LYS A 142 3.42 6.53 20.90
CA LYS A 142 2.83 7.26 19.78
C LYS A 142 2.70 6.42 18.52
N LEU A 143 3.21 5.19 18.50
CA LEU A 143 3.12 4.31 17.33
C LEU A 143 1.68 4.09 16.83
N PRO A 144 0.65 3.97 17.71
CA PRO A 144 -0.74 3.87 17.28
C PRO A 144 -1.26 5.09 16.50
N PHE A 145 -0.59 6.25 16.61
CA PHE A 145 -0.92 7.44 15.80
C PHE A 145 -0.90 7.14 14.29
N ILE A 146 0.01 6.27 13.83
CA ILE A 146 0.18 5.93 12.40
C ILE A 146 -1.10 5.35 11.79
N ILE A 147 -1.90 4.66 12.59
CA ILE A 147 -3.16 4.03 12.18
C ILE A 147 -4.38 4.77 12.72
N SER A 148 -4.23 6.01 13.18
CA SER A 148 -5.31 6.81 13.79
C SER A 148 -6.15 7.60 12.78
N ALA A 149 -7.33 8.05 13.21
CA ALA A 149 -8.18 8.99 12.48
C ALA A 149 -7.45 10.30 12.16
N GLN A 150 -6.63 10.80 13.09
CA GLN A 150 -5.90 12.06 12.92
C GLN A 150 -4.85 11.96 11.81
N MET A 151 -4.13 10.83 11.71
CA MET A 151 -3.24 10.55 10.58
C MET A 151 -4.01 10.42 9.26
N ASN A 152 -5.14 9.69 9.27
CA ASN A 152 -5.98 9.53 8.09
C ASN A 152 -6.44 10.88 7.52
N GLN A 153 -6.91 11.78 8.40
CA GLN A 153 -7.32 13.13 8.02
C GLN A 153 -6.15 13.97 7.49
N PHE A 154 -4.97 13.86 8.10
CA PHE A 154 -3.77 14.52 7.61
C PHE A 154 -3.41 14.07 6.19
N LEU A 155 -3.43 12.76 5.92
CA LEU A 155 -3.17 12.21 4.60
C LEU A 155 -4.22 12.67 3.57
N LYS A 156 -5.51 12.63 3.93
CA LYS A 156 -6.60 13.12 3.08
C LYS A 156 -6.45 14.61 2.75
N THR A 157 -6.00 15.40 3.72
CA THR A 157 -5.70 16.83 3.53
C THR A 157 -4.47 17.06 2.64
N LEU A 158 -3.50 16.14 2.65
CA LEU A 158 -2.28 16.23 1.84
C LEU A 158 -2.54 15.95 0.35
N ILE A 159 -3.51 15.09 0.02
CA ILE A 159 -3.88 14.71 -1.35
C ILE A 159 -4.06 15.93 -2.29
N PRO A 160 -4.90 16.94 -1.99
CA PRO A 160 -5.09 18.08 -2.89
C PRO A 160 -3.79 18.87 -3.13
N TYR A 161 -2.92 19.02 -2.13
CA TYR A 161 -1.63 19.70 -2.29
C TYR A 161 -0.69 18.92 -3.22
N LEU A 162 -0.69 17.58 -3.13
CA LEU A 162 0.08 16.73 -4.04
C LEU A 162 -0.45 16.80 -5.47
N VAL A 163 -1.76 16.87 -5.65
CA VAL A 163 -2.39 17.07 -6.97
C VAL A 163 -1.97 18.42 -7.57
N ILE A 164 -1.98 19.50 -6.78
CA ILE A 164 -1.49 20.81 -7.22
C ILE A 164 -0.01 20.72 -7.64
N GLY A 165 0.83 20.08 -6.83
CA GLY A 165 2.25 19.86 -7.16
C GLY A 165 2.46 19.08 -8.46
N LEU A 166 1.63 18.07 -8.72
CA LEU A 166 1.63 17.29 -9.96
C LEU A 166 1.27 18.17 -11.16
N VAL A 167 0.20 18.98 -11.05
CA VAL A 167 -0.21 19.91 -12.12
C VAL A 167 0.87 20.95 -12.41
N VAL A 168 1.47 21.53 -11.38
CA VAL A 168 2.58 22.49 -11.54
C VAL A 168 3.79 21.81 -12.22
N SER A 169 4.11 20.57 -11.87
CA SER A 169 5.21 19.83 -12.49
C SER A 169 4.96 19.55 -13.97
N LEU A 170 3.72 19.22 -14.33
CA LEU A 170 3.31 19.10 -15.74
C LEU A 170 3.41 20.43 -16.47
N PHE A 171 2.98 21.53 -15.84
CA PHE A 171 3.05 22.86 -16.43
C PHE A 171 4.50 23.27 -16.73
N ILE A 172 5.44 22.99 -15.82
CA ILE A 172 6.88 23.21 -16.04
C ILE A 172 7.34 22.42 -17.28
N LEU A 173 7.01 21.14 -17.37
CA LEU A 173 7.42 20.32 -18.52
C LEU A 173 6.83 20.82 -19.84
N ILE A 174 5.55 21.22 -19.85
CA ILE A 174 4.88 21.77 -21.04
C ILE A 174 5.49 23.11 -21.46
N TYR A 175 5.80 23.98 -20.50
CA TYR A 175 6.36 25.31 -20.78
C TYR A 175 7.77 25.24 -21.37
N PHE A 176 8.62 24.34 -20.84
CA PHE A 176 10.02 24.24 -21.27
C PHE A 176 10.25 23.34 -22.49
N ILE A 177 9.32 22.43 -22.82
CA ILE A 177 9.42 21.58 -24.01
C ILE A 177 8.53 22.16 -25.10
N ARG A 178 9.13 22.78 -26.12
CA ARG A 178 8.39 23.47 -27.19
C ARG A 178 7.63 22.53 -28.14
N GLU A 179 8.01 21.26 -28.22
CA GLU A 179 7.35 20.29 -29.11
C GLU A 179 6.41 19.36 -28.35
N THR A 180 5.13 19.35 -28.74
CA THR A 180 4.08 18.54 -28.09
C THR A 180 4.41 17.05 -28.05
N PHE A 181 5.01 16.49 -29.11
CA PHE A 181 5.38 15.07 -29.16
C PHE A 181 6.62 14.72 -28.33
N SER A 182 7.48 15.72 -28.09
CA SER A 182 8.58 15.59 -27.14
C SER A 182 8.05 15.60 -25.71
N ILE A 183 7.03 16.43 -25.40
CA ILE A 183 6.32 16.39 -24.11
C ILE A 183 5.75 14.99 -23.85
N PHE A 184 5.02 14.42 -24.82
CA PHE A 184 4.42 13.08 -24.66
C PHE A 184 5.46 11.99 -24.36
N LYS A 185 6.59 12.02 -25.07
CA LYS A 185 7.70 11.09 -24.83
C LYS A 185 8.27 11.27 -23.42
N GLU A 186 8.59 12.50 -23.03
CA GLU A 186 9.28 12.77 -21.76
C GLU A 186 8.39 12.56 -20.53
N VAL A 187 7.12 12.99 -20.60
CA VAL A 187 6.11 12.72 -19.56
C VAL A 187 5.84 11.21 -19.50
N GLY A 188 5.64 10.55 -20.64
CA GLY A 188 5.40 9.12 -20.72
C GLY A 188 6.53 8.28 -20.09
N MET A 189 7.78 8.59 -20.43
CA MET A 189 8.96 7.92 -19.84
C MET A 189 9.06 8.16 -18.33
N THR A 190 8.72 9.37 -17.87
CA THR A 190 8.74 9.71 -16.44
C THR A 190 7.67 8.91 -15.69
N LEU A 191 6.44 8.84 -16.22
CA LEU A 191 5.36 8.05 -15.64
C LEU A 191 5.65 6.55 -15.67
N LEU A 192 6.22 6.04 -16.77
CA LEU A 192 6.66 4.65 -16.87
C LEU A 192 7.70 4.32 -15.79
N SER A 193 8.66 5.22 -15.56
CA SER A 193 9.66 5.07 -14.49
C SER A 193 9.06 5.15 -13.08
N ALA A 194 8.00 5.95 -12.89
CA ALA A 194 7.24 6.02 -11.64
C ALA A 194 6.37 4.78 -11.44
N GLY A 195 5.94 4.15 -12.53
CA GLY A 195 5.18 2.90 -12.53
C GLY A 195 6.03 1.65 -12.32
N VAL A 196 7.36 1.71 -12.28
CA VAL A 196 8.24 0.52 -12.06
C VAL A 196 7.85 -0.33 -10.84
N PRO A 197 7.42 0.23 -9.70
CA PRO A 197 6.92 -0.58 -8.58
C PRO A 197 5.76 -1.51 -8.97
N PHE A 198 4.97 -1.18 -10.00
CA PHE A 198 3.96 -2.10 -10.57
C PHE A 198 4.58 -3.43 -10.98
N VAL A 199 5.67 -3.39 -11.75
CA VAL A 199 6.33 -4.60 -12.26
C VAL A 199 6.87 -5.43 -11.09
N LEU A 200 7.47 -4.77 -10.10
CA LEU A 200 7.97 -5.45 -8.90
C LEU A 200 6.83 -6.11 -8.10
N LEU A 201 5.75 -5.38 -7.83
CA LEU A 201 4.59 -5.89 -7.10
C LEU A 201 3.88 -7.00 -7.87
N PHE A 202 3.76 -6.86 -9.19
CA PHE A 202 3.20 -7.88 -10.07
C PHE A 202 4.03 -9.16 -10.05
N LEU A 203 5.35 -9.06 -10.15
CA LEU A 203 6.25 -10.22 -10.05
C LEU A 203 6.17 -10.88 -8.67
N LEU A 204 6.13 -10.09 -7.59
CA LEU A 204 6.00 -10.64 -6.23
C LEU A 204 4.67 -11.36 -6.03
N LYS A 205 3.56 -10.77 -6.50
CA LYS A 205 2.22 -11.32 -6.35
C LYS A 205 1.98 -12.55 -7.21
N TYR A 206 2.40 -12.53 -8.47
CA TYR A 206 2.16 -13.61 -9.45
C TYR A 206 3.35 -14.55 -9.62
N ARG A 207 4.32 -14.51 -8.70
CA ARG A 207 5.54 -15.33 -8.76
C ARG A 207 5.27 -16.80 -9.01
N GLU A 208 4.25 -17.38 -8.40
CA GLU A 208 3.97 -18.81 -8.53
C GLU A 208 3.35 -19.17 -9.86
N GLN A 209 2.41 -18.37 -10.37
CA GLN A 209 1.86 -18.59 -11.71
C GLN A 209 2.95 -18.44 -12.79
N LEU A 210 3.87 -17.49 -12.61
CA LEU A 210 5.01 -17.28 -13.52
C LEU A 210 6.06 -18.40 -13.40
N LEU A 211 6.38 -18.87 -12.20
CA LEU A 211 7.38 -19.93 -11.96
C LEU A 211 6.86 -21.32 -12.36
N VAL A 212 5.57 -21.60 -12.14
CA VAL A 212 4.90 -22.83 -12.61
C VAL A 212 4.78 -22.82 -14.13
N SER A 213 4.46 -21.66 -14.74
CA SER A 213 4.42 -21.52 -16.20
C SER A 213 5.79 -21.61 -16.88
N THR A 214 6.89 -21.36 -16.16
CA THR A 214 8.25 -21.39 -16.73
C THR A 214 8.99 -22.70 -16.45
N GLY A 215 8.44 -23.58 -15.61
CA GLY A 215 9.00 -24.92 -15.34
C GLY A 215 10.32 -24.93 -14.57
N ILE A 216 10.77 -23.80 -14.01
CA ILE A 216 12.13 -23.64 -13.45
C ILE A 216 12.29 -24.26 -12.04
N LEU A 217 11.20 -24.56 -11.33
CA LEU A 217 11.26 -25.08 -9.95
C LEU A 217 10.20 -26.16 -9.69
N SER A 218 10.40 -27.38 -10.22
CA SER A 218 9.55 -28.54 -9.92
C SER A 218 9.94 -29.31 -8.63
N GLY A 219 10.54 -28.66 -7.62
CA GLY A 219 11.08 -29.44 -6.49
C GLY A 219 11.58 -28.70 -5.26
N LYS A 220 11.05 -27.52 -4.92
CA LYS A 220 11.41 -26.88 -3.64
C LYS A 220 10.19 -26.17 -3.02
N GLU A 221 9.30 -26.98 -2.46
CA GLU A 221 8.02 -26.55 -1.87
C GLU A 221 8.20 -25.89 -0.48
N ASP A 222 9.30 -26.15 0.22
CA ASP A 222 9.44 -25.78 1.64
C ASP A 222 9.92 -24.34 1.93
N PHE A 223 10.38 -23.59 0.93
CA PHE A 223 10.75 -22.17 1.11
C PHE A 223 9.65 -21.19 0.66
N MET A 224 8.55 -21.70 0.08
CA MET A 224 7.55 -20.88 -0.63
C MET A 224 6.32 -20.51 0.22
N GLY A 225 5.97 -21.28 1.25
CA GLY A 225 4.75 -21.08 2.05
C GLY A 225 4.67 -19.76 2.83
N SER A 226 5.80 -19.30 3.40
CA SER A 226 5.79 -18.18 4.35
C SER A 226 5.47 -16.81 3.72
N ALA A 227 5.88 -16.56 2.47
CA ALA A 227 5.57 -15.30 1.78
C ALA A 227 4.17 -15.30 1.12
N ASN A 228 3.64 -16.47 0.75
CA ASN A 228 2.27 -16.60 0.23
C ASN A 228 1.22 -16.34 1.32
N GLN A 229 1.46 -16.80 2.55
CA GLN A 229 0.57 -16.52 3.67
C GLN A 229 0.58 -15.03 4.04
N PHE A 230 1.73 -14.36 4.01
CA PHE A 230 1.84 -12.92 4.29
C PHE A 230 1.13 -12.04 3.25
N LEU A 231 1.11 -12.48 1.98
CA LEU A 231 0.38 -11.80 0.89
C LEU A 231 -1.06 -12.29 0.72
N SER A 232 -1.51 -13.28 1.49
CA SER A 232 -2.88 -13.77 1.48
C SER A 232 -3.78 -12.94 2.41
N GLY A 233 -5.05 -12.72 2.06
CA GLY A 233 -6.01 -11.96 2.89
C GLY A 233 -5.97 -10.44 2.66
N PRO A 234 -6.21 -9.58 3.66
CA PRO A 234 -6.34 -8.13 3.47
C PRO A 234 -5.09 -7.44 2.94
N VAL A 235 -3.90 -8.00 3.19
CA VAL A 235 -2.64 -7.55 2.55
C VAL A 235 -2.72 -7.72 1.04
N ASN A 236 -3.48 -8.70 0.53
CA ASN A 236 -3.81 -8.82 -0.89
C ASN A 236 -4.65 -7.63 -1.36
N ASN A 237 -5.70 -7.23 -0.63
CA ASN A 237 -6.52 -6.07 -1.02
C ASN A 237 -5.71 -4.77 -1.04
N VAL A 238 -4.80 -4.60 -0.08
CA VAL A 238 -3.87 -3.47 -0.05
C VAL A 238 -2.88 -3.51 -1.22
N THR A 239 -2.30 -4.68 -1.47
CA THR A 239 -1.38 -4.90 -2.59
C THR A 239 -2.09 -4.69 -3.93
N ASP A 240 -3.35 -5.09 -4.04
CA ASP A 240 -4.19 -4.95 -5.24
C ASP A 240 -4.53 -3.50 -5.52
N LEU A 241 -4.83 -2.74 -4.47
CA LEU A 241 -5.03 -1.31 -4.58
C LEU A 241 -3.76 -0.60 -5.09
N TYR A 242 -2.59 -0.93 -4.54
CA TYR A 242 -1.32 -0.37 -5.02
C TYR A 242 -0.97 -0.85 -6.43
N LEU A 243 -1.16 -2.14 -6.73
CA LEU A 243 -0.90 -2.72 -8.04
C LEU A 243 -1.80 -2.09 -9.11
N TYR A 244 -3.07 -1.82 -8.78
CA TYR A 244 -3.99 -1.09 -9.64
C TYR A 244 -3.52 0.35 -9.89
N MET A 245 -3.19 1.11 -8.83
CA MET A 245 -2.74 2.50 -8.96
C MET A 245 -1.42 2.65 -9.73
N TYR A 246 -0.40 1.86 -9.37
CA TYR A 246 0.86 1.84 -10.11
C TYR A 246 0.68 1.31 -11.54
N GLY A 247 -0.23 0.36 -11.75
CA GLY A 247 -0.58 -0.18 -13.05
C GLY A 247 -1.20 0.85 -13.99
N ILE A 248 -2.12 1.68 -13.51
CA ILE A 248 -2.69 2.79 -14.29
C ILE A 248 -1.58 3.75 -14.74
N VAL A 249 -0.71 4.17 -13.81
CA VAL A 249 0.40 5.07 -14.13
C VAL A 249 1.37 4.45 -15.13
N PHE A 250 1.66 3.16 -14.99
CA PHE A 250 2.51 2.42 -15.91
C PHE A 250 1.91 2.34 -17.31
N ILE A 251 0.62 1.98 -17.43
CA ILE A 251 -0.09 1.87 -18.72
C ILE A 251 -0.18 3.23 -19.41
N ILE A 252 -0.60 4.28 -18.69
CA ILE A 252 -0.66 5.64 -19.23
C ILE A 252 0.73 6.09 -19.67
N GLY A 253 1.75 5.86 -18.84
CA GLY A 253 3.14 6.19 -19.17
C GLY A 253 3.62 5.49 -20.45
N ALA A 254 3.34 4.19 -20.59
CA ALA A 254 3.68 3.40 -21.77
C ALA A 254 2.99 3.91 -23.04
N VAL A 255 1.69 4.17 -22.98
CA VAL A 255 0.94 4.71 -24.13
C VAL A 255 1.52 6.05 -24.57
N LEU A 256 1.73 7.00 -23.65
CA LEU A 256 2.27 8.31 -23.96
C LEU A 256 3.72 8.22 -24.51
N ALA A 257 4.55 7.36 -23.95
CA ALA A 257 5.93 7.15 -24.40
C ALA A 257 5.98 6.57 -25.82
N ILE A 258 5.15 5.56 -26.11
CA ILE A 258 5.07 4.93 -27.43
C ILE A 258 4.54 5.94 -28.46
N THR A 259 3.44 6.63 -28.18
CA THR A 259 2.87 7.64 -29.08
C THR A 259 3.87 8.74 -29.39
N GLY A 260 4.56 9.28 -28.37
CA GLY A 260 5.61 10.27 -28.55
C GLY A 260 6.77 9.75 -29.41
N TYR A 261 7.23 8.53 -29.14
CA TYR A 261 8.36 7.93 -29.87
C TYR A 261 8.03 7.63 -31.34
N VAL A 262 6.87 7.04 -31.62
CA VAL A 262 6.44 6.67 -32.98
C VAL A 262 6.30 7.91 -33.86
N VAL A 263 5.69 8.97 -33.35
CA VAL A 263 5.47 10.21 -34.12
C VAL A 263 6.79 10.94 -34.39
N LEU A 264 7.67 11.05 -33.39
CA LEU A 264 8.99 11.66 -33.57
C LEU A 264 9.84 10.89 -34.58
N ARG A 265 9.80 9.55 -34.53
CA ARG A 265 10.53 8.71 -35.49
C ARG A 265 10.00 8.85 -36.92
N LYS A 266 8.69 9.00 -37.10
CA LYS A 266 8.08 9.23 -38.42
C LYS A 266 8.52 10.57 -39.01
N ARG A 267 8.48 11.65 -38.21
CA ARG A 267 8.94 12.98 -38.63
C ARG A 267 10.44 13.01 -39.00
N ALA A 268 11.27 12.31 -38.22
CA ALA A 268 12.70 12.20 -38.53
C ALA A 268 12.96 11.50 -39.87
N LYS A 269 12.17 10.45 -40.20
CA LYS A 269 12.25 9.78 -41.50
C LYS A 269 11.77 10.66 -42.64
N GLU A 270 10.69 11.41 -42.45
CA GLU A 270 10.15 12.34 -43.45
C GLU A 270 11.13 13.49 -43.74
N ALA A 271 11.75 14.06 -42.71
CA ALA A 271 12.78 15.08 -42.86
C ALA A 271 14.06 14.55 -43.55
N GLY A 272 14.47 13.32 -43.23
CA GLY A 272 15.61 12.66 -43.87
C GLY A 272 15.38 12.39 -45.37
N ASN A 273 14.16 12.06 -45.77
CA ASN A 273 13.81 11.85 -47.18
C ASN A 273 13.64 13.17 -47.95
N ALA A 274 13.25 14.26 -47.29
CA ALA A 274 13.10 15.59 -47.91
C ALA A 274 14.44 16.30 -48.17
N GLY A 275 15.52 15.93 -47.47
CA GLY A 275 16.86 16.49 -47.65
C GLY A 275 17.73 15.77 -48.69
N VAL A 276 17.16 14.82 -49.45
CA VAL A 276 17.87 14.01 -50.48
C VAL A 276 17.44 14.38 -51.92
N ASN A 277 16.61 15.42 -52.08
CA ASN A 277 16.26 15.99 -53.39
C ASN A 277 16.98 17.32 -53.64
#